data_AF-A0A357NHA5-F1
#
_entry.id   AF-A0A357NHA5-F1
#
_cell.length_a   1.000
_cell.length_b   1.000
_cell.length_c   1.000
_cell.angle_alpha   90.00
_cell.angle_beta   90.00
_cell.angle_gamma   90.00
#
_symmetry.space_group_name_H-M   'P 1'
#
loop_
_entity.id
_entity.type
_entity.pdbx_description
1 polymer ?
#
loop_
_entity_poly.entity_id
_entity_poly.type
_entity_poly.pdbx_seq_one_letter_code
_entity_poly.pdbx_strand_id
1 'polypeptide(L)' 'IEIAHWYELILVLGFVGLFFASNLYIAAALIVAMFILEIIIDNTTARLTWRWMLKSAWGYGLILSVINILALQFIK' A
#
# COMPACT_ATOMS: atom_id res chain seq x y z
N ILE A 1 18.09 2.27 -12.82
CA ILE A 1 17.35 2.89 -11.69
C ILE A 1 15.85 2.81 -11.95
N GLU A 2 15.35 3.22 -13.12
CA GLU A 2 13.92 3.13 -13.43
C GLU A 2 13.37 1.71 -13.41
N ILE A 3 14.05 0.72 -14.00
CA ILE A 3 13.58 -0.69 -13.99
C ILE A 3 13.45 -1.25 -12.57
N ALA A 4 14.35 -0.88 -11.66
CA ALA A 4 14.27 -1.29 -10.26
C ALA A 4 13.06 -0.65 -9.57
N HIS A 5 12.80 0.63 -9.86
CA HIS A 5 11.64 1.33 -9.34
C HIS A 5 10.31 0.71 -9.83
N TRP A 6 10.22 0.40 -11.13
CA TRP A 6 9.07 -0.32 -11.69
C TRP A 6 8.90 -1.72 -11.10
N TYR A 7 10.00 -2.42 -10.80
CA TYR A 7 9.95 -3.71 -10.14
C TYR A 7 9.41 -3.61 -8.70
N GLU A 8 9.92 -2.66 -7.90
CA GLU A 8 9.46 -2.41 -6.54
C GLU A 8 7.97 -2.08 -6.50
N LEU A 9 7.53 -1.23 -7.43
CA LEU A 9 6.14 -0.86 -7.62
C LEU A 9 5.24 -2.08 -7.87
N ILE A 10 5.58 -2.89 -8.87
CA ILE A 10 4.81 -4.08 -9.25
C ILE A 10 4.80 -5.10 -8.11
N LEU A 11 5.91 -5.24 -7.37
CA LEU A 11 6.02 -6.14 -6.22
C LEU A 11 5.05 -5.73 -5.10
N VAL A 12 5.00 -4.44 -4.76
CA VAL A 12 4.08 -3.93 -3.72
C VAL A 12 2.63 -4.10 -4.15
N LEU A 13 2.29 -3.76 -5.40
CA LEU A 13 0.94 -3.97 -5.95
C LEU A 13 0.56 -5.46 -5.97
N GLY A 14 1.52 -6.33 -6.27
CA GLY A 14 1.35 -7.79 -6.22
C GLY A 14 0.98 -8.28 -4.81
N PHE A 15 1.62 -7.75 -3.76
CA PHE A 15 1.23 -8.06 -2.39
C PHE A 15 -0.19 -7.60 -2.06
N VAL A 16 -0.59 -6.41 -2.51
CA VAL A 16 -1.97 -5.94 -2.31
C VAL A 16 -2.96 -6.91 -2.95
N GLY A 17 -2.71 -7.35 -4.18
CA GLY A 17 -3.54 -8.35 -4.85
C GLY A 17 -3.60 -9.69 -4.11
N LEU A 18 -2.47 -10.17 -3.58
CA LEU A 18 -2.39 -11.47 -2.90
C LEU A 18 -3.08 -11.49 -1.53
N PHE A 19 -2.96 -10.42 -0.74
CA PHE A 19 -3.48 -10.40 0.63
C PHE A 19 -4.95 -9.96 0.72
N PHE A 20 -5.45 -9.18 -0.23
CA PHE A 20 -6.78 -8.58 -0.14
C PHE A 20 -7.83 -9.17 -1.10
N ALA A 21 -7.42 -9.91 -2.14
CA ALA A 21 -8.37 -10.47 -3.10
C ALA A 21 -8.53 -11.99 -2.95
N SER A 22 -9.78 -12.47 -3.03
CA SER A 22 -10.12 -13.90 -3.01
C SER A 22 -10.18 -14.53 -4.40
N ASN A 23 -10.24 -13.72 -5.46
CA ASN A 23 -10.35 -14.15 -6.85
C ASN A 23 -9.40 -13.31 -7.73
N LEU A 24 -8.81 -13.93 -8.76
CA LEU A 24 -7.91 -13.30 -9.72
C LEU A 24 -8.52 -12.07 -10.41
N TYR A 25 -9.82 -12.08 -10.73
CA TYR A 25 -10.49 -10.93 -11.34
C TYR A 25 -10.57 -9.73 -10.39
N ILE A 26 -10.86 -9.99 -9.11
CA ILE A 26 -10.92 -8.96 -8.07
C ILE A 26 -9.49 -8.44 -7.79
N ALA A 27 -8.50 -9.33 -7.77
CA ALA A 27 -7.09 -8.97 -7.62
C ALA A 27 -6.64 -8.02 -8.75
N ALA A 28 -6.96 -8.34 -9.99
CA ALA A 28 -6.61 -7.51 -11.15
C ALA A 28 -7.27 -6.12 -11.06
N ALA A 29 -8.57 -6.05 -10.72
CA ALA A 29 -9.26 -4.79 -10.52
C ALA A 29 -8.65 -3.95 -9.39
N LEU A 30 -8.29 -4.60 -8.27
CA LEU A 30 -7.66 -3.95 -7.11
C LEU A 30 -6.27 -3.40 -7.45
N ILE A 31 -5.45 -4.16 -8.18
CA ILE A 31 -4.12 -3.74 -8.62
C ILE A 31 -4.22 -2.50 -9.52
N VAL A 32 -5.14 -2.50 -10.49
CA VAL A 32 -5.34 -1.35 -11.39
C VAL A 32 -5.81 -0.12 -10.60
N ALA A 33 -6.74 -0.30 -9.67
CA ALA A 33 -7.23 0.79 -8.83
C ALA A 33 -6.11 1.39 -7.97
N MET A 34 -5.27 0.56 -7.34
CA MET A 34 -4.15 1.01 -6.51
C MET A 34 -3.06 1.70 -7.32
N PHE A 35 -2.76 1.21 -8.52
CA PHE A 35 -1.81 1.86 -9.42
C PHE A 35 -2.27 3.27 -9.84
N ILE A 36 -3.56 3.44 -10.13
CA ILE A 36 -4.12 4.78 -10.43
C ILE A 36 -4.04 5.68 -9.20
N LEU A 37 -4.35 5.15 -8.02
CA LEU A 37 -4.30 5.88 -6.76
C LEU A 37 -2.88 6.37 -6.47
N GLU A 38 -1.88 5.52 -6.69
CA GLU A 38 -0.48 5.89 -6.55
C GLU A 38 -0.08 7.04 -7.48
N ILE A 39 -0.45 6.96 -8.76
CA ILE A 39 -0.23 8.07 -9.71
C ILE A 39 -0.90 9.36 -9.20
N ILE A 40 -2.13 9.28 -8.69
CA ILE A 40 -2.84 10.46 -8.18
C ILE A 40 -2.10 11.05 -6.96
N ILE A 41 -1.68 10.22 -6.01
CA ILE A 41 -0.95 10.69 -4.82
C ILE A 41 0.37 11.35 -5.24
N ASP A 42 1.12 10.71 -6.13
CA ASP A 42 2.41 11.20 -6.59
C ASP A 42 2.31 12.56 -7.31
N ASN A 43 1.24 12.77 -8.07
CA ASN A 43 1.03 14.03 -8.79
C ASN A 43 0.39 15.13 -7.94
N THR A 44 -0.35 14.77 -6.88
CA THR A 44 -1.09 15.74 -6.05
C THR A 44 -0.30 16.16 -4.80
N THR A 45 0.64 15.34 -4.36
CA THR A 45 1.33 15.52 -3.07
C THR A 45 2.73 16.05 -3.25
N ALA A 46 3.11 17.06 -2.46
CA ALA A 46 4.50 17.51 -2.40
C ALA A 46 5.40 16.45 -1.77
N ARG A 47 6.63 16.30 -2.29
CA ARG A 47 7.60 15.34 -1.76
C ARG A 47 7.88 15.59 -0.27
N LEU A 48 7.78 14.53 0.53
CA LEU A 48 8.06 14.57 1.95
C LEU A 48 9.57 14.57 2.23
N THR A 49 9.99 15.25 3.29
CA THR A 49 11.37 15.13 3.79
C THR A 49 11.59 13.75 4.41
N TRP A 50 12.81 13.21 4.33
CA TRP A 50 13.10 11.83 4.76
C TRP A 50 12.72 11.54 6.23
N ARG A 51 12.87 12.54 7.13
CA ARG A 51 12.49 12.42 8.55
C ARG A 51 10.99 12.25 8.71
N TRP A 52 10.21 12.99 7.93
CA TRP A 52 8.75 12.91 7.93
C TRP A 52 8.26 11.63 7.28
N MET A 53 8.88 11.22 6.16
CA MET A 53 8.56 9.98 5.48
C MET A 53 8.68 8.77 6.41
N LEU A 54 9.81 8.63 7.14
CA LEU A 54 10.00 7.53 8.08
C LEU A 54 9.02 7.60 9.25
N LYS A 55 8.81 8.78 9.86
CA LYS A 55 7.86 8.92 10.96
C LYS A 55 6.44 8.56 10.57
N SER A 56 5.99 9.01 9.39
CA SER A 56 4.64 8.75 8.91
C SER A 56 4.47 7.28 8.50
N ALA A 57 5.41 6.72 7.74
CA ALA A 57 5.33 5.33 7.29
C ALA A 57 5.30 4.34 8.48
N TRP A 58 6.20 4.53 9.45
CA TRP A 58 6.23 3.68 10.64
C TRP A 58 5.09 3.99 11.59
N GLY A 59 4.79 5.26 11.83
CA GLY A 59 3.73 5.67 12.74
C GLY A 59 2.36 5.17 12.30
N TYR A 60 1.90 5.60 11.12
CA TYR A 60 0.58 5.19 10.62
C TYR A 60 0.53 3.69 10.31
N GLY A 61 1.59 3.14 9.71
CA GLY A 61 1.66 1.72 9.36
C GLY A 61 1.56 0.80 10.57
N LEU A 62 2.34 1.05 11.62
CA LEU A 62 2.29 0.23 12.84
C LEU A 62 0.97 0.41 13.58
N ILE A 63 0.47 1.64 13.70
CA ILE A 63 -0.81 1.91 14.38
C ILE A 63 -1.95 1.17 13.67
N LEU A 64 -2.06 1.29 12.35
CA LEU A 64 -3.08 0.59 11.57
C LEU A 64 -2.94 -0.93 11.67
N SER A 65 -1.72 -1.46 11.65
CA SER A 65 -1.49 -2.91 11.79
C SER A 65 -1.91 -3.43 13.16
N VAL A 66 -1.59 -2.72 14.24
CA VAL A 66 -1.99 -3.09 15.61
C VAL A 66 -3.50 -3.03 15.74
N ILE A 67 -4.14 -1.96 15.24
CA ILE A 67 -5.60 -1.82 15.25
C ILE A 67 -6.25 -2.97 14.48
N ASN A 68 -5.72 -3.34 13.32
CA ASN A 68 -6.25 -4.45 12.51
C ASN A 68 -6.19 -5.80 13.27
N ILE A 69 -5.07 -6.10 13.92
CA ILE A 69 -4.91 -7.33 14.71
C ILE A 69 -5.89 -7.36 15.88
N LEU A 70 -6.01 -6.24 16.62
CA LEU A 70 -6.96 -6.13 17.73
C LEU A 70 -8.40 -6.29 17.24
N ALA A 71 -8.78 -5.63 16.16
CA ALA A 71 -10.12 -5.72 15.58
C ALA A 71 -10.45 -7.17 15.20
N LEU A 72 -9.53 -7.89 14.56
CA LEU A 72 -9.70 -9.31 14.24
C LEU A 72 -9.87 -10.19 15.48
N GLN A 73 -9.24 -9.84 16.61
CA GLN A 73 -9.38 -10.59 17.86
C GLN A 73 -10.71 -10.33 18.59
N PHE A 74 -11.27 -9.12 18.46
CA PHE A 74 -12.54 -8.75 19.13
C PHE A 74 -13.79 -9.08 18.30
N ILE A 75 -13.69 -9.04 16.97
CA ILE A 75 -14.82 -9.31 16.05
C ILE A 75 -15.04 -10.82 15.85
N LYS A 76 -14.05 -11.64 16.18
CA LYS A 76 -14.09 -13.10 16.08
C LYS A 76 -14.35 -13.74 17.44
#